data_AF-A0A8X6JA88-F1
#
_entry.id   AF-A0A8X6JA88-F1
#
_cell.length_a   1.000
_cell.length_b   1.000
_cell.length_c   1.000
_cell.angle_alpha   90.00
_cell.angle_beta   90.00
_cell.angle_gamma   90.00
#
_symmetry.space_group_name_H-M   'P 1'
#
loop_
_entity.id
_entity.type
_entity.pdbx_description
1 polymer ?
#
loop_
_entity_poly.entity_id
_entity_poly.type
_entity_poly.pdbx_seq_one_letter_code
_entity_poly.pdbx_strand_id
1 'polypeptide(L)'
;MNARFWPSLQLIARVKIALGILRTFEFTGIVSDFLLENVENKLQNIQQNLTLLSLPNVMKTRIICISGALVKEVKKWYDYHKKFLLGDDLHFWNRIHWYSHGTINRLETARTFTGDENIDIMRRFYLACAYYLEEDAQNLWESMNKEC
;
A
#
# COMPACT_ATOMS: atom_id res chain seq x y z
N MET A 1 23.78 15.70 -8.16
CA MET A 1 23.22 16.68 -7.20
C MET A 1 21.74 16.37 -6.99
N ASN A 2 21.38 15.68 -5.92
CA ASN A 2 19.97 15.43 -5.56
C ASN A 2 19.45 16.64 -4.81
N ALA A 3 18.77 17.56 -5.50
CA ALA A 3 17.91 18.51 -4.81
C ALA A 3 16.87 17.70 -4.04
N ARG A 4 16.94 17.70 -2.70
CA ARG A 4 15.88 17.14 -1.85
C ARG A 4 14.64 17.99 -2.10
N PHE A 5 13.81 17.58 -3.07
CA PHE A 5 12.48 18.11 -3.25
C PHE A 5 11.68 17.77 -2.00
N TRP A 6 11.65 18.70 -1.05
CA TRP A 6 10.80 18.61 0.12
C TRP A 6 9.37 18.92 -0.34
N PRO A 7 8.42 17.98 -0.19
CA PRO A 7 7.04 18.27 -0.52
C PRO A 7 6.53 19.42 0.36
N SER A 8 5.67 20.26 -0.22
CA SER A 8 5.08 21.37 0.54
C SER A 8 4.29 20.83 1.74
N LEU A 9 4.22 21.59 2.83
CA LEU A 9 3.44 21.21 4.00
C LEU A 9 1.97 20.93 3.63
N GLN A 10 1.43 21.67 2.66
CA GLN A 10 0.09 21.44 2.13
C GLN A 10 -0.05 20.07 1.48
N LEU A 11 0.92 19.62 0.69
CA LEU A 11 0.89 18.29 0.08
C LEU A 11 0.98 17.21 1.16
N ILE A 12 1.92 17.34 2.11
CA ILE A 12 2.09 16.40 3.21
C ILE A 12 0.80 16.26 4.02
N ALA A 13 0.17 17.39 4.39
CA ALA A 13 -1.07 17.39 5.15
C ALA A 13 -2.20 16.69 4.39
N ARG A 14 -2.34 16.97 3.09
CA ARG A 14 -3.38 16.33 2.28
C ARG A 14 -3.17 14.82 2.13
N VAL A 15 -1.92 14.38 1.92
CA VAL A 15 -1.57 12.95 1.86
C VAL A 15 -1.92 12.27 3.18
N LYS A 16 -1.56 12.87 4.33
CA LYS A 16 -1.88 12.32 5.65
C LYS A 16 -3.39 12.21 5.88
N ILE A 17 -4.16 13.24 5.53
CA ILE A 17 -5.63 13.21 5.65
C ILE A 17 -6.23 12.13 4.76
N ALA A 18 -5.79 12.04 3.50
CA ALA A 18 -6.28 11.03 2.56
C ALA A 18 -5.95 9.61 3.03
N LEU A 19 -4.74 9.36 3.54
CA LEU A 19 -4.36 8.08 4.13
C LEU A 19 -5.18 7.74 5.37
N GLY A 20 -5.45 8.73 6.24
CA GLY A 20 -6.33 8.55 7.39
C GLY A 20 -7.72 8.11 6.97
N ILE A 21 -8.30 8.78 5.97
CA ILE A 21 -9.62 8.47 5.40
C ILE A 21 -9.62 7.07 4.78
N LEU A 22 -8.64 6.73 3.95
CA LEU A 22 -8.54 5.40 3.35
C LEU A 22 -8.49 4.31 4.44
N ARG A 23 -7.65 4.49 5.46
CA ARG A 23 -7.57 3.55 6.58
C ARG A 23 -8.86 3.47 7.38
N THR A 24 -9.56 4.57 7.65
CA THR A 24 -10.81 4.51 8.43
C THR A 24 -11.96 3.85 7.68
N PHE A 25 -12.02 3.98 6.35
CA PHE A 25 -13.14 3.50 5.55
C PHE A 25 -12.90 2.14 4.87
N GLU A 26 -11.65 1.65 4.83
CA GLU A 26 -11.33 0.31 4.27
C GLU A 26 -11.45 -0.83 5.32
N PHE A 27 -11.67 -0.54 6.61
CA PHE A 27 -11.61 -1.55 7.68
C PHE A 27 -12.89 -2.36 7.95
N THR A 28 -13.99 -2.13 7.24
CA THR A 28 -15.25 -2.86 7.48
C THR A 28 -15.54 -3.98 6.48
N GLY A 29 -14.61 -4.28 5.55
CA GLY A 29 -14.81 -5.29 4.53
C GLY A 29 -13.68 -6.30 4.48
N ILE A 30 -13.96 -7.51 4.96
CA ILE A 30 -13.28 -8.73 4.53
C ILE A 30 -13.23 -8.74 2.99
N VAL A 31 -12.22 -9.41 2.43
CA VAL A 31 -12.01 -9.71 1.00
C VAL A 31 -10.88 -8.88 0.37
N SER A 32 -9.68 -9.35 0.68
CA SER A 32 -8.43 -9.25 -0.07
C SER A 32 -8.54 -9.53 -1.58
N ASP A 33 -9.60 -10.21 -2.05
CA ASP A 33 -9.79 -10.50 -3.48
C ASP A 33 -10.53 -9.41 -4.27
N PHE A 34 -11.18 -8.44 -3.61
CA PHE A 34 -12.05 -7.44 -4.25
C PHE A 34 -11.40 -6.05 -4.35
N LEU A 35 -10.22 -5.86 -3.75
CA LEU A 35 -9.73 -4.54 -3.33
C LEU A 35 -9.06 -3.67 -4.41
N LEU A 36 -8.75 -4.17 -5.61
CA LEU A 36 -8.00 -3.37 -6.61
C LEU A 36 -8.49 -3.48 -8.05
N GLU A 37 -9.41 -4.38 -8.38
CA GLU A 37 -9.99 -4.45 -9.74
C GLU A 37 -10.93 -3.29 -10.04
N ASN A 38 -11.53 -2.66 -9.02
CA ASN A 38 -12.44 -1.55 -9.25
C ASN A 38 -12.06 -0.30 -8.43
N VAL A 39 -10.98 0.35 -8.87
CA VAL A 39 -10.54 1.67 -8.36
C VAL A 39 -11.69 2.69 -8.38
N GLU A 40 -12.59 2.60 -9.35
CA GLU A 40 -13.74 3.49 -9.49
C GLU A 40 -14.75 3.27 -8.36
N ASN A 41 -15.11 2.01 -8.05
CA ASN A 41 -15.97 1.70 -6.89
C ASN A 41 -15.36 2.20 -5.58
N LYS A 42 -14.04 2.07 -5.39
CA LYS A 42 -13.36 2.59 -4.20
C LYS A 42 -13.46 4.11 -4.11
N LEU A 43 -13.23 4.80 -5.23
CA LEU A 43 -13.36 6.25 -5.26
C LEU A 43 -14.80 6.70 -5.01
N GLN A 44 -15.79 5.96 -5.51
CA GLN A 44 -17.20 6.21 -5.25
C GLN A 44 -17.55 6.03 -3.76
N ASN A 45 -17.04 4.98 -3.10
CA ASN A 45 -17.22 4.78 -1.66
C ASN A 45 -16.57 5.91 -0.85
N ILE A 46 -15.36 6.35 -1.23
CA ILE A 46 -14.70 7.49 -0.59
C ILE A 46 -15.53 8.76 -0.78
N GLN A 47 -16.07 9.00 -1.98
CA GLN A 47 -16.95 10.13 -2.26
C GLN A 47 -18.18 10.11 -1.35
N GLN A 48 -18.87 8.98 -1.25
CA GLN A 48 -20.03 8.80 -0.39
C GLN A 48 -19.69 9.05 1.08
N ASN A 49 -18.61 8.46 1.59
CA ASN A 49 -18.17 8.64 2.97
C ASN A 49 -17.76 10.09 3.28
N LEU A 50 -17.16 10.79 2.31
CA LEU A 50 -16.84 12.21 2.44
C LEU A 50 -18.09 13.09 2.50
N THR A 51 -19.24 12.65 1.98
CA THR A 51 -20.49 13.41 2.13
C THR A 51 -20.92 13.50 3.59
N LEU A 52 -20.61 12.48 4.40
CA LEU A 52 -20.91 12.40 5.84
C LEU A 52 -20.08 13.39 6.67
N LEU A 53 -18.96 13.86 6.13
CA LEU A 53 -18.10 14.83 6.81
C LEU A 53 -18.53 16.26 6.50
N SER A 54 -18.59 17.11 7.53
CA SER A 54 -18.82 18.56 7.43
C SER A 54 -17.57 19.30 6.93
N LEU A 55 -17.10 18.94 5.72
CA LEU A 55 -15.95 19.56 5.07
C LEU A 55 -16.38 20.47 3.91
N PRO A 56 -15.64 21.56 3.61
CA PRO A 56 -15.86 22.34 2.40
C PRO A 56 -15.73 21.48 1.13
N ASN A 57 -16.56 21.75 0.12
CA ASN A 57 -16.54 21.00 -1.15
C ASN A 57 -15.15 20.98 -1.80
N VAL A 58 -14.44 22.11 -1.77
CA VAL A 58 -13.07 22.22 -2.30
C VAL A 58 -12.12 21.24 -1.59
N MET A 59 -12.28 21.02 -0.28
CA MET A 59 -11.48 20.03 0.45
C MET A 59 -11.88 18.61 0.08
N LYS A 60 -13.18 18.31 -0.02
CA LYS A 60 -13.68 17.00 -0.45
C LYS A 60 -13.10 16.61 -1.81
N THR A 61 -13.18 17.50 -2.81
CA THR A 61 -12.62 17.27 -4.15
C THR A 61 -11.11 16.99 -4.09
N ARG A 62 -10.35 17.78 -3.31
CA ARG A 62 -8.90 17.58 -3.16
C ARG A 62 -8.56 16.24 -2.52
N ILE A 63 -9.32 15.82 -1.50
CA ILE A 63 -9.14 14.52 -0.86
C ILE A 63 -9.41 13.41 -1.87
N ILE A 64 -10.54 13.45 -2.59
CA ILE A 64 -10.89 12.45 -3.62
C ILE A 64 -9.76 12.30 -4.64
N CYS A 65 -9.24 13.42 -5.17
CA CYS A 65 -8.14 13.38 -6.15
C CYS A 65 -6.89 12.68 -5.58
N ILE A 66 -6.51 13.00 -4.35
CA ILE A 66 -5.32 12.43 -3.72
C ILE A 66 -5.54 10.97 -3.36
N SER A 67 -6.70 10.61 -2.81
CA SER A 67 -7.06 9.22 -2.56
C SER A 67 -7.04 8.40 -3.85
N GLY A 68 -7.51 8.95 -4.96
CA GLY A 68 -7.40 8.30 -6.27
C GLY A 68 -5.96 8.07 -6.72
N ALA A 69 -5.07 9.03 -6.47
CA ALA A 69 -3.64 8.85 -6.74
C ALA A 69 -3.01 7.76 -5.85
N LEU A 70 -3.33 7.75 -4.55
CA LEU A 70 -2.86 6.73 -3.61
C LEU A 70 -3.34 5.33 -4.01
N VAL A 71 -4.63 5.18 -4.34
CA VAL A 71 -5.20 3.90 -4.79
C VAL A 71 -4.55 3.41 -6.08
N LYS A 72 -4.26 4.30 -7.03
CA LYS A 72 -3.52 3.94 -8.24
C LYS A 72 -2.09 3.50 -7.95
N GLU A 73 -1.39 4.15 -7.02
CA GLU A 73 -0.04 3.75 -6.63
C GLU A 73 -0.04 2.37 -5.97
N VAL A 74 -1.00 2.10 -5.09
CA VAL A 74 -1.19 0.76 -4.51
C VAL A 74 -1.49 -0.28 -5.58
N LYS A 75 -2.42 0.00 -6.50
CA LYS A 75 -2.73 -0.89 -7.62
C LYS A 75 -1.49 -1.19 -8.46
N LYS A 76 -0.71 -0.16 -8.79
CA LYS A 76 0.52 -0.29 -9.57
C LYS A 76 1.54 -1.18 -8.86
N TRP A 77 1.72 -1.00 -7.56
CA TRP A 77 2.61 -1.85 -6.77
C TRP A 77 2.08 -3.29 -6.74
N TYR A 78 0.80 -3.48 -6.45
CA TYR A 78 0.17 -4.79 -6.42
C TYR A 78 0.30 -5.53 -7.76
N ASP A 79 -0.06 -4.89 -8.88
CA ASP A 79 0.01 -5.50 -10.21
C ASP A 79 1.42 -5.95 -10.60
N TYR A 80 2.44 -5.23 -10.13
CA TYR A 80 3.83 -5.60 -10.36
C TYR A 80 4.21 -6.88 -9.61
N HIS A 81 3.67 -7.08 -8.41
CA HIS A 81 4.04 -8.19 -7.54
C HIS A 81 3.01 -9.33 -7.47
N LYS A 82 1.86 -9.18 -8.13
CA LYS A 82 0.74 -10.14 -8.01
C LYS A 82 1.09 -11.58 -8.37
N LYS A 83 2.06 -11.77 -9.28
CA LYS A 83 2.56 -13.08 -9.67
C LYS A 83 3.33 -13.79 -8.55
N PHE A 84 3.81 -13.04 -7.57
CA PHE A 84 4.69 -13.52 -6.50
C PHE A 84 4.06 -13.39 -5.12
N LEU A 85 3.12 -12.47 -4.90
CA LEU A 85 2.71 -12.07 -3.55
C LEU A 85 1.35 -12.55 -3.07
N LEU A 86 0.45 -13.05 -3.91
CA LEU A 86 -0.95 -13.05 -3.51
C LEU A 86 -1.54 -14.42 -3.24
N GLY A 87 -1.81 -14.60 -1.96
CA GLY A 87 -3.06 -15.15 -1.46
C GLY A 87 -3.80 -14.02 -0.74
N ASP A 88 -4.96 -14.36 -0.22
CA ASP A 88 -6.04 -13.48 0.23
C ASP A 88 -5.67 -12.69 1.52
N ASP A 89 -4.65 -11.85 1.48
CA ASP A 89 -4.14 -11.19 2.68
C ASP A 89 -4.91 -9.90 3.04
N LEU A 90 -5.77 -10.02 4.07
CA LEU A 90 -6.77 -9.05 4.51
C LEU A 90 -6.20 -7.72 5.04
N HIS A 91 -4.89 -7.61 5.28
CA HIS A 91 -4.26 -6.44 5.90
C HIS A 91 -3.21 -5.73 5.03
N PHE A 92 -3.25 -5.95 3.72
CA PHE A 92 -2.29 -5.39 2.76
C PHE A 92 -2.07 -3.87 2.92
N TRP A 93 -3.16 -3.09 2.99
CA TRP A 93 -3.12 -1.63 3.06
C TRP A 93 -2.42 -1.04 4.29
N ASN A 94 -2.48 -1.75 5.42
CA ASN A 94 -1.88 -1.29 6.68
C ASN A 94 -0.37 -1.48 6.73
N ARG A 95 0.15 -2.41 5.92
CA ARG A 95 1.57 -2.75 5.83
C ARG A 95 2.31 -1.92 4.78
N ILE A 96 1.60 -1.10 4.00
CA ILE A 96 2.22 -0.18 3.03
C ILE A 96 2.86 1.00 3.76
N HIS A 97 4.14 1.20 3.48
CA HIS A 97 4.90 2.38 3.93
C HIS A 97 4.83 3.48 2.89
N TRP A 98 4.54 4.71 3.33
CA TRP A 98 4.33 5.85 2.45
C TRP A 98 5.41 6.91 2.66
N TYR A 99 5.93 7.45 1.55
CA TYR A 99 6.63 8.73 1.60
C TYR A 99 5.64 9.86 1.86
N SER A 100 6.14 10.96 2.44
CA SER A 100 5.33 12.14 2.77
C SER A 100 4.65 12.81 1.57
N HIS A 101 5.11 12.52 0.35
CA HIS A 101 4.53 13.03 -0.90
C HIS A 101 3.52 12.06 -1.55
N GLY A 102 3.18 10.94 -0.89
CA GLY A 102 2.10 10.04 -1.32
C GLY A 102 2.50 8.96 -2.32
N THR A 103 3.78 8.63 -2.42
CA THR A 103 4.24 7.41 -3.12
C THR A 103 4.60 6.32 -2.11
N ILE A 104 4.58 5.07 -2.54
CA ILE A 104 4.96 3.95 -1.69
C ILE A 104 6.48 3.95 -1.50
N ASN A 105 6.93 3.87 -0.25
CA ASN A 105 8.29 3.51 0.07
C ASN A 105 8.48 2.02 -0.21
N ARG A 106 8.86 1.71 -1.45
CA ARG A 106 8.87 0.35 -1.96
C ARG A 106 9.81 -0.57 -1.20
N LEU A 107 10.98 -0.07 -0.78
CA LEU A 107 11.97 -0.87 -0.06
C LEU A 107 11.47 -1.24 1.35
N GLU A 108 11.01 -0.26 2.13
CA GLU A 108 10.47 -0.52 3.47
C GLU A 108 9.19 -1.35 3.43
N THR A 109 8.36 -1.13 2.42
CA THR A 109 7.18 -1.97 2.15
C THR A 109 7.60 -3.40 1.86
N ALA A 110 8.56 -3.61 0.95
CA ALA A 110 9.07 -4.93 0.62
C ALA A 110 9.65 -5.65 1.86
N ARG A 111 10.48 -4.98 2.65
CA ARG A 111 11.00 -5.53 3.92
C ARG A 111 9.89 -5.98 4.87
N THR A 112 8.85 -5.15 5.01
CA THR A 112 7.70 -5.48 5.87
C THR A 112 6.99 -6.75 5.39
N PHE A 113 6.79 -6.92 4.09
CA PHE A 113 6.17 -8.11 3.52
C PHE A 113 7.10 -9.33 3.54
N THR A 114 8.41 -9.15 3.32
CA THR A 114 9.42 -10.22 3.39
C THR A 114 9.55 -10.79 4.80
N GLY A 115 9.41 -9.96 5.84
CA GLY A 115 9.44 -10.38 7.24
C GLY A 115 8.12 -10.95 7.78
N ASP A 116 7.04 -11.00 7.00
CA ASP A 116 5.73 -11.43 7.49
C ASP A 116 5.57 -12.95 7.39
N GLU A 117 5.68 -13.65 8.53
CA GLU A 117 5.56 -15.11 8.60
C GLU A 117 4.19 -15.67 8.18
N ASN A 118 3.15 -14.82 8.11
CA ASN A 118 1.84 -15.25 7.59
C ASN A 118 1.85 -15.40 6.06
N ILE A 119 2.88 -14.89 5.38
CA ILE A 119 3.06 -15.01 3.95
C ILE A 119 3.89 -16.27 3.66
N ASP A 120 3.45 -17.04 2.67
CA ASP A 120 4.18 -18.21 2.19
C ASP A 120 5.68 -17.91 1.97
N ILE A 121 6.53 -18.84 2.43
CA ILE A 121 7.98 -18.65 2.45
C ILE A 121 8.58 -18.44 1.04
N MET A 122 8.04 -19.13 0.02
CA MET A 122 8.48 -18.92 -1.37
C MET A 122 8.15 -17.50 -1.83
N ARG A 123 6.96 -17.00 -1.48
CA ARG A 123 6.53 -15.64 -1.85
C ARG A 123 7.41 -14.57 -1.20
N ARG A 124 7.73 -14.75 0.09
CA ARG A 124 8.69 -13.88 0.81
C ARG A 124 10.06 -13.90 0.13
N PHE A 125 10.55 -15.07 -0.26
CA PHE A 125 11.84 -15.24 -0.93
C PHE A 125 11.87 -14.53 -2.29
N TYR A 126 10.82 -14.69 -3.11
CA TYR A 126 10.71 -13.97 -4.39
C TYR A 126 10.70 -12.44 -4.21
N LEU A 127 10.00 -11.95 -3.18
CA LEU A 127 9.99 -10.53 -2.87
C LEU A 127 11.37 -10.03 -2.44
N ALA A 128 12.06 -10.77 -1.58
CA ALA A 128 13.41 -10.44 -1.14
C ALA A 128 14.36 -10.33 -2.34
N CYS A 129 14.31 -11.31 -3.25
CA CYS A 129 15.06 -11.29 -4.50
C CYS A 129 14.73 -10.06 -5.37
N ALA A 130 13.44 -9.75 -5.55
CA ALA A 130 12.99 -8.64 -6.38
C ALA A 130 13.46 -7.26 -5.88
N TYR A 131 13.73 -7.14 -4.57
CA TYR A 131 14.20 -5.92 -3.92
C TYR A 131 15.66 -5.96 -3.50
N TYR A 132 16.42 -6.98 -3.89
CA TYR A 132 17.83 -7.17 -3.53
C TYR A 132 18.06 -7.14 -2.01
N LEU A 133 17.15 -7.74 -1.25
CA LEU A 133 17.28 -7.92 0.20
C LEU A 133 18.12 -9.19 0.46
N GLU A 134 19.43 -9.09 0.27
CA GLU A 134 20.36 -10.23 0.24
C GLU A 134 20.32 -11.08 1.52
N GLU A 135 20.41 -10.43 2.69
CA GLU A 135 20.36 -11.12 3.99
C GLU A 135 19.02 -11.85 4.18
N ASP A 136 17.90 -11.18 3.89
CA ASP A 136 16.56 -11.77 4.01
C ASP A 136 16.40 -12.95 3.04
N ALA A 137 16.86 -12.80 1.79
CA ALA A 137 16.79 -13.85 0.77
C ALA A 137 17.60 -15.09 1.18
N GLN A 138 18.82 -14.89 1.71
CA GLN A 138 19.65 -15.98 2.20
C GLN A 138 18.99 -16.70 3.39
N ASN A 139 18.49 -15.94 4.37
CA ASN A 139 17.83 -16.51 5.55
C ASN A 139 16.59 -17.33 5.17
N LEU A 140 15.78 -16.83 4.23
CA LEU A 140 14.60 -17.53 3.73
C LEU A 140 14.99 -18.80 2.97
N TRP A 141 16.02 -18.73 2.12
CA TRP A 141 16.54 -19.90 1.40
C TRP A 141 17.06 -20.99 2.35
N GLU A 142 17.82 -20.62 3.37
CA GLU A 142 18.30 -21.57 4.38
C GLU A 142 17.16 -22.21 5.17
N SER A 143 16.12 -21.45 5.48
CA SER A 143 14.94 -21.92 6.21
C SER A 143 14.15 -22.95 5.39
N MET A 144 13.97 -22.68 4.09
CA MET A 144 13.33 -23.63 3.16
C MET A 144 14.08 -24.97 3.08
N ASN A 145 15.40 -24.97 3.17
CA ASN A 145 16.22 -26.18 3.11
C ASN A 145 16.25 -26.99 4.42
N LYS A 146 15.79 -26.42 5.55
CA LYS A 146 15.73 -27.08 6.86
C LYS A 146 14.42 -27.83 7.10
N GLU A 147 13.40 -27.60 6.28
CA GLU A 147 12.09 -28.25 6.36
C GLU A 147 11.99 -29.54 5.52
N CYS A 148 13.11 -30.04 4.98
CA CYS A 148 13.21 -31.32 4.27
C CYS A 148 13.82 -32.43 5.15
#